data_AF-A0A8J5D3X2-F1
#
_entry.id   AF-A0A8J5D3X2-F1
#
_cell.length_a   1.000
_cell.length_b   1.000
_cell.length_c   1.000
_cell.angle_alpha   90.00
_cell.angle_beta   90.00
_cell.angle_gamma   90.00
#
_symmetry.space_group_name_H-M   'P 1'
#
loop_
_entity.id
_entity.type
_entity.pdbx_description
1 polymer ?
#
loop_
_entity_poly.entity_id
_entity_poly.type
_entity_poly.pdbx_seq_one_letter_code
_entity_poly.pdbx_strand_id
1 'polypeptide(L)'
;MALVCQTKNYPGHGGPIGKLLDSATDFEINPNFTRISVGPPLIKLPDKVIQDLSTDQHYGYKSVCAVRDGVLPARLALLEIVPVNHSRWLTTANRLLRLWVSKHGLKGKNLKNLHFIVEFIIGVYYPCWFNVKVKHSWIEGPRHILFQLDCHKSQRKEVLDIVMPTVKRSAWYAHSEAILQTMLCSEDQKERIWGVERILAIRGDGDPDAQLGDSSVRTRGHLTLIVMLSA
;
A
#
# COMPACT_ATOMS: atom_id res chain seq x y z
N MET A 1 4.85 6.34 -15.70
CA MET A 1 3.86 5.38 -16.21
C MET A 1 2.79 5.25 -15.13
N ALA A 2 1.87 6.21 -15.09
CA ALA A 2 0.78 6.22 -14.13
C ALA A 2 -0.33 5.30 -14.65
N LEU A 3 -0.74 4.32 -13.86
CA LEU A 3 -1.89 3.47 -14.18
C LEU A 3 -3.16 4.31 -14.01
N VAL A 4 -3.64 4.85 -15.14
CA VAL A 4 -4.92 5.55 -15.23
C VAL A 4 -6.01 4.50 -15.37
N CYS A 5 -6.82 4.30 -14.34
CA CYS A 5 -8.07 3.54 -14.44
C CYS A 5 -9.15 4.44 -15.06
N GLN A 6 -9.14 4.59 -16.39
CA GLN A 6 -10.36 4.84 -17.13
C GLN A 6 -10.85 3.50 -17.66
N THR A 7 -12.08 3.12 -17.30
CA THR A 7 -12.81 1.95 -17.83
C THR A 7 -13.19 2.18 -19.30
N LYS A 8 -12.18 2.22 -20.17
CA LYS A 8 -12.30 1.84 -21.58
C LYS A 8 -11.52 0.54 -21.71
N ASN A 9 -12.03 -0.44 -22.45
CA ASN A 9 -11.37 -1.72 -22.72
C ASN A 9 -9.87 -1.51 -22.99
N TYR A 10 -9.03 -1.71 -21.96
CA TYR A 10 -7.60 -1.50 -22.02
C TYR A 10 -6.95 -2.83 -22.41
N PRO A 11 -6.07 -2.86 -23.42
CA PRO A 11 -5.45 -4.10 -23.88
C PRO A 11 -4.35 -4.52 -22.89
N GLY A 12 -4.72 -5.23 -21.81
CA GLY A 12 -3.76 -5.87 -20.91
C GLY A 12 -2.77 -4.91 -20.23
N HIS A 13 -1.83 -5.49 -19.47
CA HIS A 13 -0.73 -4.72 -18.90
C HIS A 13 0.29 -4.43 -20.01
N GLY A 14 0.40 -3.18 -20.42
CA GLY A 14 1.31 -2.77 -21.48
C GLY A 14 2.80 -2.81 -21.09
N GLY A 15 3.66 -2.77 -22.11
CA GLY A 15 5.11 -2.68 -21.96
C GLY A 15 5.82 -4.01 -21.65
N PRO A 16 7.16 -4.02 -21.63
CA PRO A 16 7.95 -5.26 -21.51
C PRO A 16 7.73 -6.02 -20.21
N ILE A 17 7.51 -5.33 -19.08
CA ILE A 17 7.22 -5.97 -17.79
C ILE A 17 5.77 -6.46 -17.76
N GLY A 18 4.82 -5.63 -18.23
CA GLY A 18 3.39 -5.95 -18.19
C GLY A 18 3.04 -7.22 -18.95
N LYS A 19 3.67 -7.43 -20.13
CA LYS A 19 3.51 -8.64 -20.94
C LYS A 19 3.97 -9.94 -20.27
N LEU A 20 4.84 -9.85 -19.26
CA LEU A 20 5.35 -11.02 -18.53
C LEU A 20 4.50 -11.36 -17.31
N LEU A 21 3.53 -10.51 -16.93
CA LEU A 21 2.77 -10.72 -15.70
C LEU A 21 1.91 -11.98 -15.78
N ASP A 22 1.31 -12.29 -16.93
CA ASP A 22 0.45 -13.46 -17.08
C ASP A 22 1.24 -14.77 -17.01
N SER A 23 2.48 -14.79 -17.51
CA SER A 23 3.39 -15.93 -17.47
C SER A 23 4.38 -15.92 -16.30
N ALA A 24 4.16 -15.06 -15.30
CA ALA A 24 5.08 -14.91 -14.17
C ALA A 24 5.38 -16.23 -13.42
N THR A 25 4.38 -17.11 -13.33
CA THR A 25 4.48 -18.41 -12.65
C THR A 25 5.26 -19.45 -13.48
N ASP A 26 5.23 -19.33 -14.81
CA ASP A 26 5.85 -20.26 -15.76
C ASP A 26 7.38 -20.18 -15.77
N PHE A 27 7.95 -19.05 -15.33
CA PHE A 27 9.40 -18.89 -15.30
C PHE A 27 10.03 -19.69 -14.16
N GLU A 28 11.13 -20.39 -14.49
CA GLU A 28 12.01 -21.00 -13.50
C GLU A 28 12.50 -19.98 -12.46
N ILE A 29 12.64 -20.41 -11.22
CA ILE A 29 13.21 -19.59 -10.16
C ILE A 29 14.70 -19.34 -10.43
N ASN A 30 15.13 -18.10 -10.22
CA ASN A 30 16.53 -17.74 -10.16
C ASN A 30 17.03 -17.93 -8.72
N PRO A 31 17.85 -18.95 -8.41
CA PRO A 31 18.34 -19.16 -7.04
C PRO A 31 19.25 -18.02 -6.55
N ASN A 32 19.76 -17.18 -7.46
CA ASN A 32 20.67 -16.08 -7.18
C ASN A 32 20.00 -14.71 -7.41
N PHE A 33 18.69 -14.60 -7.21
CA PHE A 33 18.02 -13.30 -7.30
C PHE A 33 18.59 -12.33 -6.25
N THR A 34 18.59 -11.04 -6.56
CA THR A 34 19.15 -10.04 -5.63
C THR A 34 18.14 -9.74 -4.52
N ARG A 35 18.58 -9.87 -3.26
CA ARG A 35 17.76 -9.48 -2.10
C ARG A 35 17.45 -7.98 -2.13
N ILE A 36 16.26 -7.61 -1.68
CA ILE A 36 15.84 -6.21 -1.55
C ILE A 36 15.47 -5.94 -0.10
N SER A 37 16.22 -5.07 0.58
CA SER A 37 15.99 -4.73 2.00
C SER A 37 15.73 -3.24 2.19
N VAL A 38 14.69 -2.72 1.53
CA VAL A 38 14.22 -1.34 1.67
C VAL A 38 12.98 -1.25 2.57
N GLY A 39 12.74 -0.07 3.12
CA GLY A 39 11.57 0.23 3.97
C GLY A 39 11.58 -0.47 5.34
N PRO A 40 10.55 -0.23 6.16
CA PRO A 40 10.45 -0.81 7.49
C PRO A 40 10.30 -2.34 7.42
N PRO A 41 10.65 -3.09 8.48
CA PRO A 41 10.34 -4.51 8.55
C PRO A 41 8.82 -4.75 8.45
N LEU A 42 8.43 -5.91 7.93
CA LEU A 42 7.01 -6.29 7.97
C LEU A 42 6.56 -6.48 9.42
N ILE A 43 5.35 -6.00 9.73
CA ILE A 43 4.73 -6.26 11.02
C ILE A 43 4.53 -7.76 11.21
N LYS A 44 4.91 -8.27 12.38
CA LYS A 44 4.63 -9.67 12.73
C LYS A 44 3.13 -9.85 12.85
N LEU A 45 2.58 -10.75 12.04
CA LEU A 45 1.15 -11.02 12.04
C LEU A 45 0.76 -11.86 13.27
N PRO A 46 -0.27 -11.46 14.04
CA PRO A 46 -0.89 -12.32 15.04
C PRO A 46 -1.57 -13.53 14.39
N ASP A 47 -1.64 -14.67 15.08
CA ASP A 47 -2.22 -15.92 14.54
C ASP A 47 -3.65 -15.74 14.01
N LYS A 48 -4.46 -14.94 14.70
CA LYS A 48 -5.82 -14.59 14.26
C LYS A 48 -5.83 -13.90 12.89
N VAL A 49 -4.90 -12.99 12.65
CA VAL A 49 -4.77 -12.29 11.37
C VAL A 49 -4.28 -13.24 10.29
N ILE A 50 -3.31 -14.11 10.62
CA ILE A 50 -2.82 -15.14 9.69
C ILE A 50 -3.99 -16.02 9.22
N GLN A 51 -4.83 -16.50 10.14
CA GLN A 51 -5.98 -17.36 9.80
C GLN A 51 -7.03 -16.67 8.92
N ASP A 52 -7.15 -15.34 9.02
CA ASP A 52 -8.07 -14.52 8.19
C ASP A 52 -7.48 -14.15 6.82
N LEU A 53 -6.17 -14.33 6.60
CA LEU A 53 -5.55 -13.96 5.33
C LEU A 53 -6.02 -14.86 4.18
N SER A 54 -6.42 -14.22 3.08
CA SER A 54 -6.64 -14.93 1.82
C SER A 54 -5.33 -15.57 1.31
N THR A 55 -5.46 -16.56 0.42
CA THR A 55 -4.30 -17.22 -0.21
C THR A 55 -3.34 -16.23 -0.85
N ASP A 56 -3.86 -15.21 -1.56
CA ASP A 56 -3.07 -14.16 -2.20
C ASP A 56 -2.33 -13.29 -1.16
N GLN A 57 -2.97 -12.96 -0.04
CA GLN A 57 -2.34 -12.18 1.03
C GLN A 57 -1.22 -12.98 1.72
N HIS A 58 -1.47 -14.25 1.98
CA HIS A 58 -0.49 -15.20 2.50
C HIS A 58 0.73 -15.34 1.58
N TYR A 59 0.48 -15.46 0.27
CA TYR A 59 1.53 -15.50 -0.73
C TYR A 59 2.37 -14.23 -0.71
N GLY A 60 1.72 -13.06 -0.70
CA GLY A 60 2.38 -11.76 -0.65
C GLY A 60 3.26 -11.60 0.59
N TYR A 61 2.74 -11.94 1.77
CA TYR A 61 3.51 -11.87 3.03
C TYR A 61 4.80 -12.70 2.95
N LYS A 62 4.67 -13.99 2.57
CA LYS A 62 5.82 -14.90 2.49
C LYS A 62 6.81 -14.50 1.39
N SER A 63 6.31 -13.98 0.27
CA SER A 63 7.15 -13.52 -0.85
C SER A 63 7.97 -12.30 -0.47
N VAL A 64 7.39 -11.33 0.25
CA VAL A 64 8.16 -10.19 0.75
C VAL A 64 9.25 -10.64 1.72
N CYS A 65 8.96 -11.55 2.66
CA CYS A 65 9.99 -12.11 3.54
C CYS A 65 11.11 -12.78 2.73
N ALA A 66 10.74 -13.67 1.79
CA ALA A 66 11.71 -14.36 0.93
C ALA A 66 12.61 -13.41 0.13
N VAL A 67 12.05 -12.34 -0.44
CA VAL A 67 12.84 -11.36 -1.21
C VAL A 67 13.77 -10.55 -0.30
N ARG A 68 13.36 -10.25 0.93
CA ARG A 68 14.20 -9.53 1.91
C ARG A 68 15.35 -10.41 2.40
N ASP A 69 15.06 -11.68 2.65
CA ASP A 69 16.04 -12.67 3.13
C ASP A 69 16.97 -13.15 2.00
N GLY A 70 16.56 -12.98 0.74
CA GLY A 70 17.30 -13.45 -0.43
C GLY A 70 17.15 -14.95 -0.68
N VAL A 71 16.17 -15.59 -0.04
CA VAL A 71 15.93 -17.04 -0.12
C VAL A 71 14.45 -17.31 -0.36
N LEU A 72 14.13 -17.97 -1.47
CA LEU A 72 12.76 -18.38 -1.78
C LEU A 72 12.50 -19.83 -1.34
N PRO A 73 11.59 -20.08 -0.39
CA PRO A 73 11.25 -21.45 0.00
C PRO A 73 10.66 -22.25 -1.18
N ALA A 74 11.08 -23.50 -1.35
CA ALA A 74 10.63 -24.36 -2.44
C ALA A 74 9.10 -24.50 -2.51
N ARG A 75 8.44 -24.64 -1.34
CA ARG A 75 6.97 -24.70 -1.28
C ARG A 75 6.32 -23.41 -1.79
N LEU A 76 6.90 -22.25 -1.53
CA LEU A 76 6.39 -20.96 -2.02
C LEU A 76 6.60 -20.84 -3.54
N ALA A 77 7.70 -21.41 -4.07
CA ALA A 77 7.98 -21.43 -5.50
C ALA A 77 6.97 -22.25 -6.32
N LEU A 78 6.33 -23.25 -5.71
CA LEU A 78 5.34 -24.14 -6.34
C LEU A 78 3.90 -23.61 -6.28
N LEU A 79 3.65 -22.50 -5.58
CA LEU A 79 2.31 -21.94 -5.48
C LEU A 79 1.93 -21.19 -6.76
N GLU A 80 0.78 -21.56 -7.31
CA GLU A 80 0.14 -20.81 -8.38
C GLU A 80 -0.44 -19.50 -7.85
N ILE A 81 -0.30 -18.45 -8.65
CA ILE A 81 -0.91 -17.13 -8.39
C ILE A 81 -2.07 -17.00 -9.36
N VAL A 82 -3.22 -16.52 -8.88
CA VAL A 82 -4.41 -16.28 -9.70
C VAL A 82 -4.04 -15.41 -10.94
N PRO A 83 -4.66 -15.64 -12.12
CA PRO A 83 -4.48 -14.80 -13.30
C PRO A 83 -4.66 -13.31 -12.99
N VAL A 84 -3.91 -12.48 -13.70
CA VAL A 84 -3.94 -11.04 -13.47
C VAL A 84 -5.33 -10.49 -13.82
N ASN A 85 -5.90 -9.69 -12.92
CA ASN A 85 -7.06 -8.86 -13.21
C ASN A 85 -6.69 -7.39 -12.96
N HIS A 86 -6.99 -6.50 -13.91
CA HIS A 86 -6.67 -5.08 -13.83
C HIS A 86 -7.21 -4.36 -12.59
N SER A 87 -8.32 -4.84 -12.04
CA SER A 87 -8.91 -4.28 -10.82
C SER A 87 -8.20 -4.72 -9.54
N ARG A 88 -7.35 -5.76 -9.61
CA ARG A 88 -6.77 -6.43 -8.43
C ARG A 88 -5.26 -6.17 -8.33
N TRP A 89 -4.91 -5.04 -7.72
CA TRP A 89 -3.52 -4.66 -7.49
C TRP A 89 -2.72 -5.69 -6.68
N LEU A 90 -3.33 -6.36 -5.69
CA LEU A 90 -2.66 -7.40 -4.88
C LEU A 90 -2.11 -8.54 -5.74
N THR A 91 -2.90 -9.04 -6.68
CA THR A 91 -2.49 -10.12 -7.61
C THR A 91 -1.34 -9.64 -8.51
N THR A 92 -1.42 -8.41 -9.01
CA THR A 92 -0.35 -7.80 -9.80
C THR A 92 0.95 -7.66 -8.98
N ALA A 93 0.85 -7.23 -7.72
CA ALA A 93 2.00 -7.12 -6.82
C ALA A 93 2.63 -8.49 -6.53
N ASN A 94 1.82 -9.51 -6.26
CA ASN A 94 2.28 -10.89 -6.09
C ASN A 94 3.03 -11.39 -7.33
N ARG A 95 2.50 -11.13 -8.54
CA ARG A 95 3.14 -11.54 -9.80
C ARG A 95 4.42 -10.77 -10.09
N LEU A 96 4.52 -9.50 -9.70
CA LEU A 96 5.76 -8.72 -9.78
C LEU A 96 6.84 -9.25 -8.83
N LEU A 97 6.47 -9.64 -7.61
CA LEU A 97 7.38 -10.33 -6.68
C LEU A 97 7.83 -11.68 -7.24
N ARG A 98 6.91 -12.45 -7.83
CA ARG A 98 7.24 -13.71 -8.50
C ARG A 98 8.20 -13.50 -9.66
N LEU A 99 7.96 -12.50 -10.52
CA LEU A 99 8.87 -12.16 -11.60
C LEU A 99 10.27 -11.82 -11.08
N TRP A 100 10.38 -11.05 -10.00
CA TRP A 100 11.67 -10.66 -9.42
C TRP A 100 12.56 -11.86 -9.03
N VAL A 101 11.95 -12.92 -8.52
CA VAL A 101 12.66 -14.13 -8.08
C VAL A 101 12.86 -15.16 -9.21
N SER A 102 12.42 -14.86 -10.43
CA SER A 102 12.46 -15.77 -11.58
C SER A 102 13.51 -15.41 -12.63
N LYS A 103 13.82 -16.33 -13.54
CA LYS A 103 14.68 -16.12 -14.72
C LYS A 103 13.92 -15.43 -15.85
N HIS A 104 13.45 -14.21 -15.61
CA HIS A 104 12.56 -13.45 -16.50
C HIS A 104 13.26 -12.80 -17.73
N GLY A 105 14.59 -12.87 -17.85
CA GLY A 105 15.36 -12.40 -19.02
C GLY A 105 15.41 -10.88 -19.27
N LEU A 106 14.68 -10.06 -18.50
CA LEU A 106 14.71 -8.59 -18.62
C LEU A 106 16.11 -8.03 -18.33
N LYS A 107 16.53 -7.04 -19.14
CA LYS A 107 17.83 -6.36 -19.04
C LYS A 107 17.68 -4.84 -19.10
N GLY A 108 18.75 -4.11 -18.75
CA GLY A 108 18.85 -2.66 -18.90
C GLY A 108 17.70 -1.89 -18.24
N LYS A 109 17.06 -1.00 -19.00
CA LYS A 109 15.98 -0.14 -18.50
C LYS A 109 14.79 -0.93 -17.93
N ASN A 110 14.45 -2.08 -18.52
CA ASN A 110 13.31 -2.88 -18.05
C ASN A 110 13.61 -3.55 -16.70
N LEU A 111 14.83 -4.06 -16.51
CA LEU A 111 15.24 -4.61 -15.22
C LEU A 111 15.25 -3.52 -14.13
N LYS A 112 15.79 -2.34 -14.46
CA LYS A 112 15.78 -1.17 -13.55
C LYS A 112 14.35 -0.78 -13.15
N ASN A 113 13.43 -0.76 -14.11
CA ASN A 113 12.03 -0.46 -13.83
C ASN A 113 11.36 -1.52 -12.96
N LEU A 114 11.61 -2.82 -13.21
CA LEU A 114 11.11 -3.90 -12.35
C LEU A 114 11.63 -3.73 -10.92
N HIS A 115 12.93 -3.46 -10.77
CA HIS A 115 13.55 -3.22 -9.47
C HIS A 115 12.88 -2.06 -8.72
N PHE A 116 12.59 -0.94 -9.40
CA PHE A 116 11.91 0.21 -8.79
C PHE A 116 10.51 -0.14 -8.28
N ILE A 117 9.77 -0.94 -9.06
CA ILE A 117 8.42 -1.38 -8.69
C ILE A 117 8.49 -2.34 -7.50
N VAL A 118 9.41 -3.30 -7.52
CA VAL A 118 9.57 -4.30 -6.45
C VAL A 118 10.04 -3.65 -5.14
N GLU A 119 10.97 -2.70 -5.20
CA GLU A 119 11.35 -1.89 -4.04
C GLU A 119 10.15 -1.16 -3.43
N PHE A 120 9.30 -0.54 -4.25
CA PHE A 120 8.10 0.13 -3.76
C PHE A 120 7.12 -0.87 -3.12
N ILE A 121 6.96 -2.05 -3.73
CA ILE A 121 6.09 -3.11 -3.21
C ILE A 121 6.54 -3.57 -1.82
N ILE A 122 7.85 -3.81 -1.65
CA ILE A 122 8.45 -4.31 -0.41
C ILE A 122 8.56 -3.21 0.65
N GLY A 123 8.91 -1.99 0.24
CA GLY A 123 9.21 -0.89 1.14
C GLY A 123 8.00 -0.04 1.55
N VAL A 124 6.91 -0.08 0.77
CA VAL A 124 5.72 0.75 1.01
C VAL A 124 4.44 -0.08 0.99
N TYR A 125 4.15 -0.74 -0.13
CA TYR A 125 2.82 -1.34 -0.34
C TYR A 125 2.48 -2.43 0.69
N TYR A 126 3.28 -3.50 0.79
CA TYR A 126 2.99 -4.58 1.76
C TYR A 126 3.15 -4.15 3.22
N PRO A 127 4.17 -3.35 3.61
CA PRO A 127 4.21 -2.80 4.96
C PRO A 127 2.92 -2.06 5.34
N CYS A 128 2.41 -1.18 4.47
CA CYS A 128 1.16 -0.47 4.72
C CYS A 128 -0.03 -1.44 4.75
N TRP A 129 -0.11 -2.37 3.80
CA TRP A 129 -1.18 -3.37 3.70
C TRP A 129 -1.31 -4.20 4.99
N PHE A 130 -0.21 -4.76 5.47
CA PHE A 130 -0.24 -5.59 6.66
C PHE A 130 -0.43 -4.80 7.94
N ASN A 131 0.05 -3.55 8.00
CA ASN A 131 -0.23 -2.68 9.14
C ASN A 131 -1.74 -2.41 9.26
N VAL A 132 -2.43 -2.16 8.13
CA VAL A 132 -3.89 -2.02 8.09
C VAL A 132 -4.60 -3.32 8.47
N LYS A 133 -4.14 -4.47 7.97
CA LYS A 133 -4.72 -5.78 8.34
C LYS A 133 -4.62 -6.08 9.83
N VAL A 134 -3.51 -5.72 10.48
CA VAL A 134 -3.32 -5.92 11.92
C VAL A 134 -4.10 -4.88 12.74
N LYS A 135 -4.10 -3.62 12.30
CA LYS A 135 -4.77 -2.50 12.99
C LYS A 135 -5.92 -1.97 12.15
N HIS A 136 -6.93 -2.80 11.93
CA HIS A 136 -8.01 -2.52 10.99
C HIS A 136 -9.08 -1.54 11.52
N SER A 137 -8.98 -1.10 12.77
CA SER A 137 -9.94 -0.16 13.34
C SER A 137 -9.89 1.17 12.59
N TRP A 138 -11.05 1.77 12.32
CA TRP A 138 -11.14 3.03 11.58
C TRP A 138 -10.44 4.18 12.32
N ILE A 139 -10.37 4.13 13.66
CA ILE A 139 -9.63 5.10 14.48
C ILE A 139 -8.12 5.06 14.23
N GLU A 140 -7.58 4.00 13.64
CA GLU A 140 -6.15 3.90 13.32
C GLU A 140 -5.82 4.52 11.96
N GLY A 141 -6.82 4.93 11.18
CA GLY A 141 -6.67 5.51 9.85
C GLY A 141 -5.60 6.59 9.74
N PRO A 142 -5.62 7.64 10.59
CA PRO A 142 -4.59 8.69 10.57
C PRO A 142 -3.18 8.17 10.86
N ARG A 143 -3.03 7.16 11.74
CA ARG A 143 -1.73 6.51 11.99
C ARG A 143 -1.24 5.73 10.78
N HIS A 144 -2.15 5.11 10.03
CA HIS A 144 -1.81 4.45 8.76
C HIS A 144 -1.32 5.44 7.71
N ILE A 145 -1.94 6.63 7.61
CA ILE A 145 -1.46 7.68 6.72
C ILE A 145 -0.07 8.15 7.14
N LEU A 146 0.15 8.40 8.44
CA LEU A 146 1.46 8.81 8.94
C LEU A 146 2.53 7.75 8.63
N PHE A 147 2.25 6.48 8.92
CA PHE A 147 3.13 5.36 8.61
C PHE A 147 3.41 5.25 7.10
N GLN A 148 2.38 5.42 6.27
CA GLN A 148 2.54 5.44 4.82
C GLN A 148 3.46 6.58 4.39
N LEU A 149 3.27 7.81 4.87
CA LEU A 149 4.12 8.95 4.56
C LEU A 149 5.58 8.71 4.99
N ASP A 150 5.80 8.08 6.14
CA ASP A 150 7.13 7.69 6.58
C ASP A 150 7.78 6.66 5.67
N CYS A 151 7.02 5.66 5.19
CA CYS A 151 7.52 4.73 4.18
C CYS A 151 7.90 5.45 2.89
N HIS A 152 7.11 6.44 2.46
CA HIS A 152 7.40 7.25 1.28
C HIS A 152 8.69 8.07 1.42
N LYS A 153 9.04 8.57 2.61
CA LYS A 153 10.31 9.32 2.82
C LYS A 153 11.55 8.52 2.44
N SER A 154 11.48 7.19 2.50
CA SER A 154 12.58 6.30 2.08
C SER A 154 12.67 6.08 0.56
N GLN A 155 11.70 6.56 -0.22
CA GLN A 155 11.60 6.30 -1.65
C GLN A 155 12.32 7.36 -2.49
N ARG A 156 12.76 6.94 -3.67
CA ARG A 156 13.36 7.83 -4.66
C ARG A 156 12.39 8.89 -5.15
N LYS A 157 12.90 10.08 -5.49
CA LYS A 157 12.10 11.20 -5.98
C LYS A 157 11.26 10.83 -7.21
N GLU A 158 11.82 10.08 -8.15
CA GLU A 158 11.12 9.69 -9.37
C GLU A 158 9.93 8.76 -9.08
N VAL A 159 10.03 7.95 -8.01
CA VAL A 159 8.90 7.12 -7.53
C VAL A 159 7.88 8.01 -6.84
N LEU A 160 8.33 8.91 -5.97
CA LEU A 160 7.46 9.87 -5.27
C LEU A 160 6.65 10.74 -6.21
N ASP A 161 7.27 11.27 -7.26
CA ASP A 161 6.60 12.10 -8.26
C ASP A 161 5.45 11.36 -8.96
N ILE A 162 5.55 10.03 -9.08
CA ILE A 162 4.49 9.17 -9.65
C ILE A 162 3.37 8.88 -8.64
N VAL A 163 3.72 8.55 -7.39
CA VAL A 163 2.74 8.03 -6.41
C VAL A 163 2.05 9.12 -5.60
N MET A 164 2.74 10.22 -5.30
CA MET A 164 2.22 11.28 -4.43
C MET A 164 0.93 11.95 -4.92
N PRO A 165 0.68 12.14 -6.24
CA PRO A 165 -0.61 12.63 -6.71
C PRO A 165 -1.78 11.72 -6.33
N THR A 166 -1.57 10.40 -6.25
CA THR A 166 -2.60 9.46 -5.80
C THR A 166 -2.73 9.49 -4.29
N VAL A 167 -1.61 9.47 -3.55
CA VAL A 167 -1.62 9.57 -2.07
C VAL A 167 -2.39 10.82 -1.61
N LYS A 168 -2.13 11.98 -2.21
CA LYS A 168 -2.83 13.23 -1.88
C LYS A 168 -4.33 13.16 -2.13
N ARG A 169 -4.76 12.49 -3.21
CA ARG A 169 -6.20 12.34 -3.54
C ARG A 169 -6.93 11.34 -2.65
N SER A 170 -6.22 10.41 -2.02
CA SER A 170 -6.82 9.35 -1.18
C SER A 170 -6.60 9.53 0.33
N ALA A 171 -5.98 10.64 0.76
CA ALA A 171 -5.62 10.88 2.16
C ALA A 171 -6.81 11.36 3.02
N TRP A 172 -7.96 10.70 2.93
CA TRP A 172 -9.17 11.06 3.69
C TRP A 172 -8.95 11.00 5.21
N TYR A 173 -8.17 10.04 5.67
CA TYR A 173 -7.77 9.93 7.08
C TYR A 173 -6.75 10.98 7.52
N ALA A 174 -6.30 11.88 6.63
CA ALA A 174 -5.49 13.04 7.02
C ALA A 174 -6.34 14.28 7.36
N HIS A 175 -7.67 14.18 7.27
CA HIS A 175 -8.56 15.26 7.70
C HIS A 175 -8.47 15.49 9.21
N SER A 176 -8.61 16.76 9.62
CA SER A 176 -8.47 17.18 11.02
C SER A 176 -9.46 16.47 11.94
N GLU A 177 -10.69 16.22 11.46
CA GLU A 177 -11.73 15.51 12.22
C GLU A 177 -11.32 14.05 12.49
N ALA A 178 -10.75 13.36 11.50
CA ALA A 178 -10.26 11.99 11.66
C ALA A 178 -9.09 11.93 12.64
N ILE A 179 -8.15 12.88 12.55
CA ILE A 179 -7.01 12.98 13.48
C ILE A 179 -7.50 13.20 14.93
N LEU A 180 -8.47 14.11 15.13
CA LEU A 180 -9.07 14.35 16.44
C LEU A 180 -9.75 13.11 16.99
N GLN A 181 -10.51 12.39 16.16
CA GLN A 181 -11.15 11.12 16.55
C GLN A 181 -10.12 10.07 17.00
N THR A 182 -9.03 9.90 16.26
CA THR A 182 -7.94 8.99 16.66
C THR A 182 -7.35 9.36 18.02
N MET A 183 -7.12 10.65 18.27
CA MET A 183 -6.56 11.11 19.53
C MET A 183 -7.52 10.88 20.70
N LEU A 184 -8.82 11.17 20.52
CA LEU A 184 -9.85 10.95 21.53
C LEU A 184 -10.03 9.46 21.89
N CYS A 185 -9.88 8.58 20.91
CA CYS A 185 -10.01 7.13 21.08
C CYS A 185 -8.66 6.44 21.39
N SER A 186 -7.58 7.20 21.59
CA SER A 186 -6.28 6.62 21.86
C SER A 186 -6.24 5.91 23.21
N GLU A 187 -5.47 4.82 23.30
CA GLU A 187 -5.15 4.18 24.58
C GLU A 187 -4.25 5.08 25.45
N ASP A 188 -3.44 5.95 24.84
CA ASP A 188 -2.60 6.91 25.55
C ASP A 188 -3.43 8.09 26.08
N GLN A 189 -3.46 8.24 27.41
CA GLN A 189 -4.16 9.33 28.08
C GLN A 189 -3.68 10.72 27.65
N LYS A 190 -2.38 10.88 27.35
CA LYS A 190 -1.82 12.17 26.94
C LYS A 190 -2.35 12.58 25.58
N GLU A 191 -2.44 11.65 24.63
CA GLU A 191 -3.03 11.92 23.32
C GLU A 191 -4.53 12.28 23.45
N ARG A 192 -5.26 11.61 24.34
CA ARG A 192 -6.67 11.95 24.62
C ARG A 192 -6.82 13.37 25.18
N ILE A 193 -6.01 13.74 26.18
CA ILE A 193 -6.02 15.09 26.77
C ILE A 193 -5.73 16.13 25.70
N TRP A 194 -4.68 15.91 24.89
CA TRP A 194 -4.32 16.82 23.81
C TRP A 194 -5.42 16.97 22.76
N GLY A 195 -6.12 15.87 22.45
CA GLY A 195 -7.30 15.90 21.58
C GLY A 195 -8.41 16.78 22.13
N VAL A 196 -8.72 16.67 23.43
CA VAL A 196 -9.73 17.52 24.11
C VAL A 196 -9.29 18.98 24.13
N GLU A 197 -8.06 19.27 24.53
CA GLU A 197 -7.50 20.62 24.54
C GLU A 197 -7.56 21.27 23.16
N ARG A 198 -7.24 20.51 22.10
CA ARG A 198 -7.33 21.00 20.73
C ARG A 198 -8.77 21.32 20.33
N ILE A 199 -9.73 20.51 20.73
CA ILE A 199 -11.16 20.78 20.47
C ILE A 199 -11.61 22.04 21.21
N LEU A 200 -11.24 22.19 22.49
CA LEU A 200 -11.57 23.37 23.28
C LEU A 200 -10.95 24.64 22.65
N ALA A 201 -9.68 24.58 22.25
CA ALA A 201 -9.00 25.68 21.59
C ALA A 201 -9.65 26.08 20.25
N ILE A 202 -10.11 25.10 19.46
CA ILE A 202 -10.80 25.36 18.18
C ILE A 202 -12.20 25.94 18.44
N ARG A 203 -12.90 25.49 19.48
CA ARG A 203 -14.25 25.97 19.84
C ARG A 203 -14.24 27.34 20.50
N GLY A 204 -13.12 27.74 21.12
CA GLY A 204 -13.03 28.98 21.89
C GLY A 204 -14.02 29.02 23.04
N ASP A 205 -14.55 30.21 23.35
CA ASP A 205 -15.56 30.42 24.40
C ASP A 205 -16.96 29.90 24.03
N GLY A 206 -17.11 29.39 22.80
CA GLY A 206 -18.36 28.83 22.28
C GLY A 206 -19.36 29.93 21.90
N ASP A 207 -19.41 30.28 20.62
CA ASP A 207 -20.57 30.98 20.06
C ASP A 207 -21.68 29.94 19.80
N PRO A 208 -22.85 30.03 20.47
CA PRO A 208 -23.98 29.13 20.27
C PRO A 208 -24.45 29.06 18.80
N ASP A 209 -24.24 30.12 18.03
CA ASP A 209 -24.66 30.23 16.62
C ASP A 209 -23.62 29.67 15.64
N ALA A 210 -22.37 29.47 16.07
CA ALA A 210 -21.26 28.96 15.26
C ALA A 210 -21.01 27.44 15.41
N GLN A 211 -21.89 26.72 16.10
CA GLN A 211 -21.70 25.28 16.38
C GLN A 211 -21.92 24.35 15.17
N LEU A 212 -22.34 24.90 14.04
CA LEU A 212 -22.38 24.17 12.78
C LEU A 212 -20.96 24.16 12.21
N GLY A 213 -20.34 22.98 12.14
CA GLY A 213 -19.06 22.80 11.44
C GLY A 213 -19.13 23.31 10.00
N ASP A 214 -17.98 23.41 9.32
CA ASP A 214 -17.88 23.93 7.95
C ASP A 214 -18.94 23.33 7.02
N SER A 215 -19.96 24.13 6.72
CA SER A 215 -21.11 23.79 5.88
C SER A 215 -20.85 24.12 4.41
N SER A 216 -19.65 24.62 4.08
CA SER A 216 -19.29 24.88 2.69
C SER A 216 -19.27 23.57 1.91
N VAL A 217 -19.79 23.62 0.69
CA VAL A 217 -19.77 22.48 -0.21
C VAL A 217 -18.31 22.21 -0.58
N ARG A 218 -17.73 21.16 0.01
CA ARG A 218 -16.40 20.67 -0.40
C ARG A 218 -16.48 20.25 -1.86
N THR A 219 -15.83 21.00 -2.74
CA THR A 219 -15.79 20.69 -4.18
C THR A 219 -15.07 19.36 -4.38
N ARG A 220 -15.82 18.33 -4.76
CA ARG A 220 -15.23 17.07 -5.24
C ARG A 220 -14.48 17.37 -6.53
N GLY A 221 -13.15 17.43 -6.47
CA GLY A 221 -12.31 17.35 -7.66
C GLY A 221 -12.72 16.13 -8.49
N HIS A 222 -12.78 16.29 -9.82
CA HIS A 222 -13.27 15.27 -10.74
C HIS A 222 -12.68 13.89 -10.42
N LEU A 223 -13.52 13.00 -9.88
CA LEU A 223 -13.13 11.67 -9.43
C LEU A 223 -12.84 10.80 -10.65
N THR A 224 -11.56 10.61 -10.97
CA THR A 224 -11.16 9.35 -11.62
C THR A 224 -10.96 8.34 -10.51
N LEU A 225 -11.91 7.41 -10.36
CA LEU A 225 -11.84 6.30 -9.42
C LEU A 225 -10.52 5.55 -9.65
N ILE A 226 -9.57 5.69 -8.72
CA ILE A 226 -8.47 4.73 -8.59
C ILE A 226 -8.76 3.98 -7.29
N VAL A 227 -9.30 2.79 -7.47
CA VAL A 227 -9.38 1.79 -6.42
C VAL A 227 -7.94 1.41 -6.05
N MET A 228 -7.42 1.91 -4.94
CA MET A 228 -6.17 1.40 -4.35
C MET A 228 -6.36 0.66 -3.03
N LEU A 229 -7.59 0.58 -2.52
CA LEU A 229 -7.92 -0.22 -1.34
C LEU A 229 -9.35 -0.77 -1.52
N SER A 230 -9.49 -1.87 -2.26
CA SER A 230 -10.73 -2.67 -2.26
C SER A 230 -10.40 -4.14 -2.50
N ALA A 231 -10.41 -4.90 -1.41
CA ALA A 231 -10.86 -6.28 -1.29
C ALA A 231 -10.89 -6.59 0.21
#